data_AF-A0A117SAU3-F1
#
_entry.id   AF-A0A117SAU3-F1
#
_cell.length_a   1.000
_cell.length_b   1.000
_cell.length_c   1.000
_cell.angle_alpha   90.00
_cell.angle_beta   90.00
_cell.angle_gamma   90.00
#
_symmetry.space_group_name_H-M   'P 1'
#
loop_
_entity.id
_entity.type
_entity.pdbx_description
1 polymer ?
#
loop_
_entity_poly.entity_id
_entity_poly.type
_entity_poly.pdbx_seq_one_letter_code
_entity_poly.pdbx_strand_id
1 'polypeptide(L)'
;MNNYRVNKLTEKLIELTEDNILIWERITHDILHENKYRVTFFRELYEGYAMDFKMSYYANFENGFLYIFLITNKLSEDFFTLAIQSNSKALLTPLNKESDFQTNLIMLHETIVKKSENVESFLTSILNYQRR
;
A
#
# COMPACT_ATOMS: atom_id res chain seq x y z
N MET A 1 20.14 -11.63 2.49
CA MET A 1 20.71 -10.26 2.53
C MET A 1 19.71 -9.16 2.13
N ASN A 2 18.61 -9.47 1.40
CA ASN A 2 17.54 -8.49 1.11
C ASN A 2 16.60 -8.23 2.30
N ASN A 3 16.45 -9.18 3.23
CA ASN A 3 15.41 -9.15 4.25
C ASN A 3 15.54 -7.96 5.22
N TYR A 4 16.76 -7.67 5.64
CA TYR A 4 17.07 -6.55 6.52
C TYR A 4 16.73 -5.19 5.91
N ARG A 5 16.91 -5.04 4.59
CA ARG A 5 16.65 -3.79 3.88
C ARG A 5 15.15 -3.51 3.79
N VAL A 6 14.35 -4.54 3.53
CA VAL A 6 12.89 -4.42 3.48
C VAL A 6 12.33 -4.12 4.87
N ASN A 7 12.78 -4.82 5.91
CA ASN A 7 12.30 -4.54 7.28
C ASN A 7 12.61 -3.11 7.72
N LYS A 8 13.85 -2.64 7.50
CA LYS A 8 14.22 -1.25 7.77
C LYS A 8 13.41 -0.24 6.97
N LEU A 9 13.12 -0.55 5.71
CA LEU A 9 12.27 0.28 4.88
C LEU A 9 10.86 0.34 5.47
N THR A 10 10.26 -0.80 5.79
CA THR A 10 8.91 -0.88 6.36
C THR A 10 8.83 -0.16 7.71
N GLU A 11 9.82 -0.32 8.58
CA GLU A 11 9.96 0.46 9.83
C GLU A 11 9.98 1.96 9.53
N LYS A 12 10.75 2.39 8.54
CA LYS A 12 10.79 3.81 8.15
C LYS A 12 9.46 4.30 7.59
N LEU A 13 8.74 3.47 6.83
CA LEU A 13 7.42 3.82 6.31
C LEU A 13 6.38 3.93 7.42
N ILE A 14 6.48 3.11 8.48
CA ILE A 14 5.66 3.25 9.69
C ILE A 14 5.89 4.62 10.31
N GLU A 15 7.14 4.99 10.59
CA GLU A 15 7.49 6.31 11.14
C GLU A 15 6.91 7.46 10.29
N LEU A 16 7.14 7.42 8.97
CA LEU A 16 6.65 8.47 8.06
C LEU A 16 5.12 8.53 8.00
N THR A 17 4.43 7.42 8.20
CA THR A 17 2.96 7.37 8.27
C THR A 17 2.46 7.92 9.61
N GLU A 18 3.15 7.61 10.71
CA GLU A 18 2.84 8.16 12.03
C GLU A 18 3.02 9.68 12.09
N ASP A 19 4.04 10.18 11.42
CA ASP A 19 4.35 11.61 11.26
C ASP A 19 3.42 12.33 10.25
N ASN A 20 2.47 11.61 9.63
CA ASN A 20 1.59 12.08 8.55
C ASN A 20 2.34 12.66 7.32
N ILE A 21 3.58 12.22 7.09
CA ILE A 21 4.36 12.58 5.89
C ILE A 21 3.85 11.78 4.69
N LEU A 22 3.47 10.51 4.91
CA LEU A 22 2.81 9.69 3.90
C LEU A 22 1.29 9.71 4.12
N ILE A 23 0.60 10.24 3.11
CA ILE A 23 -0.86 10.19 3.03
C ILE A 23 -1.23 8.99 2.17
N TRP A 24 -1.93 8.05 2.79
CA TRP A 24 -2.36 6.82 2.15
C TRP A 24 -3.78 6.95 1.65
N GLU A 25 -4.01 6.49 0.43
CA GLU A 25 -5.31 6.41 -0.20
C GLU A 25 -5.66 4.96 -0.48
N ARG A 26 -6.94 4.62 -0.32
CA ARG A 26 -7.41 3.27 -0.62
C ARG A 26 -7.39 3.02 -2.12
N ILE A 27 -6.91 1.85 -2.51
CA ILE A 27 -6.95 1.43 -3.90
C ILE A 27 -8.35 0.97 -4.24
N THR A 28 -8.95 1.58 -5.25
CA THR A 28 -10.24 1.16 -5.81
C THR A 28 -10.02 0.35 -7.08
N HIS A 29 -11.07 -0.33 -7.55
CA HIS A 29 -11.06 -0.98 -8.84
C HIS A 29 -10.68 -0.01 -9.96
N ASP A 30 -11.25 1.20 -9.97
CA ASP A 30 -11.01 2.20 -11.01
C ASP A 30 -9.54 2.63 -11.04
N ILE A 31 -8.96 2.97 -9.87
CA ILE A 31 -7.54 3.37 -9.74
C ILE A 31 -6.59 2.29 -10.27
N LEU A 32 -6.94 1.01 -10.08
CA LEU A 32 -6.15 -0.10 -10.59
C LEU A 32 -6.23 -0.19 -12.12
N HIS A 33 -7.46 -0.12 -12.65
CA HIS A 33 -7.72 -0.30 -14.08
C HIS A 33 -7.36 0.92 -14.95
N GLU A 34 -7.24 2.11 -14.35
CA GLU A 34 -6.75 3.33 -15.02
C GLU A 34 -5.30 3.22 -15.50
N ASN A 35 -4.51 2.32 -14.90
CA ASN A 35 -3.09 2.19 -15.21
C ASN A 35 -2.75 0.77 -15.71
N LYS A 36 -2.46 0.66 -17.01
CA LYS A 36 -2.07 -0.61 -17.64
C LYS A 36 -0.88 -1.31 -16.97
N TYR A 37 0.05 -0.57 -16.37
CA TYR A 37 1.22 -1.13 -15.70
C TYR A 37 0.86 -1.77 -14.36
N ARG A 38 -0.15 -1.24 -13.66
CA ARG A 38 -0.71 -1.85 -12.45
C ARG A 38 -1.45 -3.14 -12.80
N VAL A 39 -2.31 -3.10 -13.81
CA VAL A 39 -3.03 -4.30 -14.30
C VAL A 39 -2.05 -5.42 -14.71
N THR A 40 -0.99 -5.05 -15.43
CA THR A 40 0.04 -5.99 -15.89
C THR A 40 0.74 -6.66 -14.71
N PHE A 41 1.14 -5.87 -13.69
CA PHE A 41 1.76 -6.39 -12.47
C PHE A 41 0.90 -7.48 -11.79
N PHE A 42 -0.39 -7.24 -11.58
CA PHE A 42 -1.26 -8.23 -10.92
C PHE A 42 -1.45 -9.50 -11.74
N ARG A 43 -1.66 -9.35 -13.05
CA ARG A 43 -1.87 -10.50 -13.94
C ARG A 43 -0.65 -11.40 -14.01
N GLU A 44 0.55 -10.83 -14.01
CA GLU A 44 1.80 -11.56 -14.26
C GLU A 44 2.47 -12.10 -13.00
N LEU A 45 2.43 -11.35 -11.89
CA LEU A 45 3.13 -11.75 -10.66
C LEU A 45 2.25 -12.52 -9.67
N TYR A 46 0.93 -12.41 -9.80
CA TYR A 46 -0.04 -12.96 -8.85
C TYR A 46 -1.16 -13.73 -9.57
N GLU A 47 -0.81 -14.47 -10.62
CA GLU A 47 -1.76 -15.34 -11.33
C GLU A 47 -2.41 -16.34 -10.36
N GLY A 48 -3.75 -16.39 -10.34
CA GLY A 48 -4.51 -17.23 -9.41
C GLY A 48 -4.77 -16.62 -8.03
N TYR A 49 -4.27 -15.41 -7.78
CA TYR A 49 -4.55 -14.64 -6.57
C TYR A 49 -5.49 -13.45 -6.87
N ALA A 50 -6.21 -13.00 -5.86
CA ALA A 50 -7.03 -11.80 -5.90
C ALA A 50 -6.45 -10.73 -4.97
N MET A 51 -6.72 -9.46 -5.27
CA MET A 51 -6.38 -8.35 -4.37
C MET A 51 -7.60 -8.00 -3.52
N ASP A 52 -7.42 -7.85 -2.21
CA ASP A 52 -8.44 -7.26 -1.36
C ASP A 52 -8.32 -5.72 -1.39
N PHE A 53 -9.19 -5.09 -2.19
CA PHE A 53 -9.27 -3.64 -2.32
C PHE A 53 -9.63 -2.93 -0.99
N LYS A 54 -10.24 -3.62 -0.01
CA LYS A 54 -10.53 -3.02 1.29
C LYS A 54 -9.28 -2.85 2.14
N MET A 55 -8.27 -3.68 1.91
CA MET A 55 -7.02 -3.73 2.68
C MET A 55 -5.80 -3.34 1.84
N SER A 56 -6.02 -2.62 0.73
CA SER A 56 -4.95 -2.22 -0.19
C SER A 56 -4.88 -0.71 -0.32
N TYR A 57 -3.68 -0.15 -0.20
CA TYR A 57 -3.44 1.29 -0.13
C TYR A 57 -2.25 1.70 -0.99
N TYR A 58 -2.26 2.95 -1.43
CA TYR A 58 -1.14 3.57 -2.12
C TYR A 58 -0.86 4.96 -1.57
N ALA A 59 0.37 5.42 -1.72
CA ALA A 59 0.79 6.76 -1.33
C ALA A 59 1.76 7.33 -2.38
N ASN A 60 1.73 8.64 -2.57
CA ASN A 60 2.79 9.33 -3.31
C ASN A 60 4.10 9.23 -2.53
N PHE A 61 5.19 8.88 -3.22
CA PHE A 61 6.51 8.80 -2.63
C PHE A 61 7.55 9.29 -3.61
N GLU A 62 8.21 10.40 -3.26
CA GLU A 62 9.13 11.10 -4.17
C GLU A 62 8.50 11.34 -5.54
N ASN A 63 9.07 10.80 -6.62
CA ASN A 63 8.60 10.94 -8.01
C ASN A 63 7.68 9.79 -8.46
N GLY A 64 7.25 8.94 -7.53
CA GLY A 64 6.50 7.73 -7.81
C GLY A 64 5.44 7.42 -6.77
N PHE A 65 5.14 6.15 -6.63
CA PHE A 65 4.09 5.63 -5.76
C PHE A 65 4.58 4.42 -4.99
N LEU A 66 4.21 4.36 -3.72
CA LEU A 66 4.29 3.16 -2.88
C LEU A 66 2.93 2.49 -2.83
N TYR A 67 2.94 1.16 -2.77
CA TYR A 67 1.75 0.34 -2.69
C TYR A 67 1.91 -0.70 -1.60
N ILE A 68 0.87 -0.88 -0.80
CA ILE A 68 0.69 -2.05 0.03
C ILE A 68 -0.57 -2.78 -0.43
N PHE A 69 -0.44 -4.04 -0.78
CA PHE A 69 -1.53 -4.87 -1.27
C PHE A 69 -1.74 -6.05 -0.33
N LEU A 70 -2.99 -6.35 -0.01
CA LEU A 70 -3.36 -7.66 0.53
C LEU A 70 -3.69 -8.60 -0.63
N ILE A 71 -2.88 -9.63 -0.81
CA ILE A 71 -3.04 -10.65 -1.83
C ILE A 71 -3.69 -11.87 -1.17
N THR A 72 -4.79 -12.33 -1.75
CA THR A 72 -5.59 -13.44 -1.25
C THR A 72 -5.58 -14.60 -2.24
N ASN A 73 -5.53 -15.83 -1.75
CA ASN A 73 -5.67 -17.03 -2.56
C ASN A 73 -6.68 -17.97 -1.93
N LYS A 74 -7.43 -18.70 -2.76
CA LYS A 74 -8.30 -19.78 -2.25
C LYS A 74 -7.53 -21.00 -1.74
N LEU A 75 -6.26 -21.15 -2.11
CA LEU A 75 -5.43 -22.34 -1.86
C LEU A 75 -4.23 -22.09 -0.93
N SER A 76 -3.89 -20.83 -0.65
CA SER A 76 -2.79 -20.44 0.25
C SER A 76 -3.26 -19.36 1.22
N GLU A 77 -2.46 -19.08 2.24
CA GLU A 77 -2.74 -17.99 3.18
C GLU A 77 -2.67 -16.63 2.49
N ASP A 78 -3.46 -15.69 3.02
CA ASP A 78 -3.43 -14.28 2.63
C ASP A 78 -2.11 -13.65 3.08
N PHE A 79 -1.56 -12.75 2.26
CA PHE A 79 -0.31 -12.08 2.60
C PHE A 79 -0.24 -10.66 2.04
N PHE A 80 0.42 -9.78 2.77
CA PHE A 80 0.74 -8.44 2.34
C PHE A 80 1.99 -8.41 1.45
N THR A 81 1.94 -7.55 0.45
CA THR A 81 3.11 -7.19 -0.36
C THR A 81 3.26 -5.68 -0.47
N LEU A 82 4.51 -5.23 -0.43
CA LEU A 82 4.91 -3.85 -0.64
C LEU A 82 5.53 -3.74 -2.03
N ALA A 83 5.06 -2.78 -2.83
CA ALA A 83 5.59 -2.53 -4.16
C ALA A 83 5.85 -1.04 -4.38
N ILE A 84 6.77 -0.74 -5.29
CA ILE A 84 7.07 0.62 -5.72
C ILE A 84 6.84 0.77 -7.22
N GLN A 85 6.31 1.94 -7.61
CA GLN A 85 6.21 2.36 -8.99
C GLN A 85 6.97 3.69 -9.13
N SER A 86 8.12 3.68 -9.80
CA SER A 86 9.01 4.85 -9.86
C SER A 86 8.42 6.07 -10.59
N ASN A 87 7.39 5.86 -11.41
CA ASN A 87 6.55 6.89 -12.03
C ASN A 87 5.27 6.24 -12.59
N SER A 88 4.28 7.03 -13.01
CA SER A 88 2.99 6.53 -13.51
C SER A 88 3.06 5.61 -14.74
N LYS A 89 4.19 5.54 -15.45
CA LYS A 89 4.40 4.71 -16.63
C LYS A 89 5.37 3.55 -16.42
N ALA A 90 5.83 3.32 -15.18
CA ALA A 90 6.71 2.20 -14.85
C ALA A 90 5.89 0.98 -14.40
N LEU A 91 6.45 -0.23 -14.60
CA LEU A 91 5.94 -1.42 -13.95
C LEU A 91 6.14 -1.33 -12.44
N LEU A 92 5.20 -1.90 -11.70
CA LEU A 92 5.34 -2.04 -10.25
C LEU A 92 6.42 -3.07 -9.98
N THR A 93 7.30 -2.75 -9.04
CA THR A 93 8.36 -3.65 -8.60
C THR A 93 8.04 -4.10 -7.18
N PRO A 94 7.82 -5.40 -6.93
CA PRO A 94 7.57 -5.88 -5.58
C PRO A 94 8.88 -5.80 -4.79
N LEU A 95 8.81 -5.27 -3.58
CA LEU A 95 9.95 -5.13 -2.67
C LEU A 95 10.12 -6.36 -1.79
N ASN A 96 9.06 -7.16 -1.62
CA ASN A 96 9.09 -8.48 -1.00
C ASN A 96 8.60 -9.56 -1.98
N LYS A 97 9.27 -10.70 -2.01
CA LYS A 97 8.87 -11.86 -2.84
C LYS A 97 8.33 -13.05 -2.04
N GLU A 98 8.42 -13.03 -0.70
CA GLU A 98 8.15 -14.19 0.15
C GLU A 98 7.38 -13.81 1.43
N SER A 99 6.82 -14.83 2.11
CA SER A 99 5.99 -14.75 3.33
C SER A 99 6.74 -14.28 4.58
N ASP A 100 8.07 -14.24 4.58
CA ASP A 100 8.86 -13.98 5.79
C ASP A 100 8.80 -12.51 6.27
N PHE A 101 8.06 -11.65 5.58
CA PHE A 101 7.97 -10.20 5.80
C PHE A 101 6.61 -9.74 6.36
N GLN A 102 5.74 -10.67 6.75
CA GLN A 102 4.37 -10.32 7.09
C GLN A 102 4.24 -9.43 8.33
N THR A 103 5.03 -9.63 9.39
CA THR A 103 4.82 -8.89 10.65
C THR A 103 4.94 -7.37 10.49
N ASN A 104 6.04 -6.85 9.93
CA ASN A 104 6.20 -5.40 9.78
C ASN A 104 5.22 -4.82 8.74
N LEU A 105 4.84 -5.60 7.72
CA LEU A 105 3.85 -5.16 6.73
C LEU A 105 2.44 -5.10 7.33
N ILE A 106 2.07 -6.06 8.19
CA ILE A 106 0.84 -6.02 8.96
C ILE A 106 0.83 -4.79 9.87
N MET A 107 1.93 -4.54 10.60
CA MET A 107 2.05 -3.33 11.43
C MET A 107 1.91 -2.03 10.61
N LEU A 108 2.56 -1.96 9.44
CA LEU A 108 2.39 -0.83 8.52
C LEU A 108 0.92 -0.66 8.11
N HIS A 109 0.26 -1.75 7.71
CA HIS A 109 -1.15 -1.73 7.35
C HIS A 109 -2.04 -1.24 8.50
N GLU A 110 -1.85 -1.76 9.71
CA GLU A 110 -2.59 -1.33 10.90
C GLU A 110 -2.40 0.17 11.18
N THR A 111 -1.17 0.68 11.05
CA THR A 111 -0.86 2.10 11.18
C THR A 111 -1.58 2.93 10.11
N ILE A 112 -1.58 2.46 8.85
CA ILE A 112 -2.30 3.10 7.74
C ILE A 112 -3.80 3.19 8.04
N VAL A 113 -4.42 2.07 8.43
CA VAL A 113 -5.85 2.01 8.77
C VAL A 113 -6.17 2.98 9.90
N LYS A 114 -5.40 2.93 10.99
CA LYS A 114 -5.57 3.82 12.15
C LYS A 114 -5.50 5.30 11.77
N LYS A 115 -4.64 5.67 10.81
CA LYS A 115 -4.50 7.07 10.35
C LYS A 115 -5.58 7.48 9.35
N SER A 116 -5.93 6.59 8.43
CA SER A 116 -6.86 6.86 7.33
C SER A 116 -8.32 6.83 7.78
N GLU A 117 -8.66 5.96 8.73
CA GLU A 117 -10.01 5.77 9.26
C GLU A 117 -10.22 6.52 10.58
N ASN A 118 -9.29 7.40 10.99
CA ASN A 118 -9.48 8.23 12.16
C ASN A 118 -10.62 9.23 11.91
N VAL A 119 -11.75 8.99 12.57
CA VAL A 119 -12.96 9.83 12.54
C VAL A 119 -12.66 11.28 12.93
N GLU A 120 -11.71 11.55 13.84
CA GLU A 120 -11.32 12.93 14.17
C GLU A 120 -10.62 13.63 13.01
N SER A 121 -9.79 12.92 12.24
CA SER A 121 -9.14 13.45 11.04
C SER A 121 -10.17 13.79 9.96
N PHE A 122 -11.13 12.89 9.75
CA PHE A 122 -12.27 13.12 8.85
C PHE A 122 -13.10 14.34 9.28
N LEU A 123 -13.48 14.44 10.55
CA LEU A 123 -14.22 15.58 11.09
C LEU A 123 -13.42 16.89 10.94
N THR A 124 -12.12 16.86 11.24
CA THR A 124 -11.23 18.03 11.10
C THR A 124 -11.11 18.49 9.64
N SER A 125 -11.07 17.55 8.70
CA SER A 125 -11.04 17.84 7.25
C SER A 125 -12.33 18.53 6.78
N ILE A 126 -13.49 18.07 7.25
CA ILE A 126 -14.81 18.66 6.94
C ILE A 126 -14.92 20.07 7.54
N LEU A 127 -14.55 20.22 8.82
CA LEU A 127 -14.66 21.49 9.54
C LEU A 127 -13.73 22.57 8.97
N ASN A 128 -12.56 22.18 8.45
CA ASN A 128 -11.64 23.11 7.79
C ASN A 128 -12.07 23.47 6.37
N TYR A 129 -12.79 22.58 5.67
CA TYR A 129 -13.33 22.85 4.34
C TYR A 129 -14.46 23.89 4.35
N GLN A 130 -15.27 23.94 5.41
CA GLN A 130 -16.37 24.92 5.56
C GLN A 130 -15.91 26.34 5.94
N ARG A 131 -14.62 26.55 6.21
CA ARG A 131 -14.06 27.87 6.58
C ARG A 131 -13.37 28.60 5.42
N ARG A 132 -13.43 28.06 4.20
CA ARG A 132 -12.97 28.70 2.96
C ARG A 132 -14.18 29.06 2.10
#